data_AF-A0A3B1CNC4-F1
#
_entry.id   AF-A0A3B1CNC4-F1
#
_cell.length_a   1.000
_cell.length_b   1.000
_cell.length_c   1.000
_cell.angle_alpha   90.00
_cell.angle_beta   90.00
_cell.angle_gamma   90.00
#
_symmetry.space_group_name_H-M   'P 1'
#
loop_
_entity.id
_entity.type
_entity.pdbx_description
1 polymer ?
#
loop_
_entity_poly.entity_id
_entity_poly.type
_entity_poly.pdbx_seq_one_letter_code
_entity_poly.pdbx_strand_id
1 'polypeptide(L)'
;MGNKIRLVHCTLATGIGGGMERMDALYHQYLDRAVYDPVFVAMGEKDEKVEQCDTSIDFVYTGLDDRFQKLIRLFAEADIVQFSGGFDPLVCEAARLARVPVLIELLHLTEQGQLFDKIDLSICVSRTVEKIQPDKNRTAIIYNGIDIGSYPFRDERGDDGKIIIIEASRREKPKYFHLDELAEEVLAIDPSIEIWMAGRGHEGESTDRVKLLGLRSDIASLYRQADFMALFSVEEPFGLVALEAMASGCAPIVSDDGGLAEIVTDGVDGWLAPVGRGKMPIVETITRAVAAYRTDEFEKIRRAARATVEQKFSPEKCIREYEKIYLKLIQKKGRRQKPGPAKAKPTPEALTGDALFFFNKGDWDRIEKTAQAMTGCDMPISNSLCAGVMEKIAAQAAVNSRREVADKIYTKLIESAPYDQKIALLAAQNLLESGRAGDAFRALCDGADRMPGAAELASVRDLLKEKLGL
;
A
#
# COMPACT_ATOMS: atom_id res chain seq x y z
N MET A 1 18.94 31.25 -12.29
CA MET A 1 18.38 30.15 -11.47
C MET A 1 17.21 29.60 -12.25
N GLY A 2 17.26 28.35 -12.71
CA GLY A 2 16.11 27.75 -13.41
C GLY A 2 14.93 27.58 -12.46
N ASN A 3 13.70 27.52 -12.98
CA ASN A 3 12.53 27.20 -12.15
C ASN A 3 12.75 25.87 -11.44
N LYS A 4 12.45 25.78 -10.14
CA LYS A 4 12.45 24.53 -9.36
C LYS A 4 11.51 23.50 -9.99
N ILE A 5 11.78 22.21 -9.82
CA ILE A 5 10.92 21.12 -10.28
C ILE A 5 9.67 21.10 -9.42
N ARG A 6 8.49 21.27 -10.03
CA ARG A 6 7.22 21.21 -9.31
C ARG A 6 6.78 19.76 -9.14
N LEU A 7 7.01 19.22 -7.95
CA LEU A 7 6.60 17.88 -7.54
C LEU A 7 5.22 17.97 -6.87
N VAL A 8 4.24 17.25 -7.38
CA VAL A 8 2.97 17.10 -6.66
C VAL A 8 2.95 15.72 -6.01
N HIS A 9 2.98 15.69 -4.68
CA HIS A 9 2.97 14.48 -3.87
C HIS A 9 1.57 14.25 -3.31
N CYS A 10 0.91 13.20 -3.78
CA CYS A 10 -0.44 12.84 -3.40
C CYS A 10 -0.44 11.69 -2.38
N THR A 11 -1.29 11.78 -1.36
CA THR A 11 -1.46 10.74 -0.31
C THR A 11 -2.94 10.50 -0.01
N LEU A 12 -3.30 9.28 0.37
CA LEU A 12 -4.68 8.92 0.75
C LEU A 12 -5.08 9.42 2.15
N ALA A 13 -4.12 9.59 3.05
CA ALA A 13 -4.36 9.91 4.45
C ALA A 13 -3.22 10.78 5.00
N THR A 14 -3.53 11.63 5.98
CA THR A 14 -2.55 12.55 6.61
C THR A 14 -2.32 12.25 8.09
N GLY A 15 -2.59 11.02 8.56
CA GLY A 15 -2.63 10.67 9.99
C GLY A 15 -1.37 10.02 10.59
N ILE A 16 -1.35 9.81 11.90
CA ILE A 16 -0.32 9.03 12.60
C ILE A 16 -0.69 7.54 12.56
N GLY A 17 0.12 6.69 11.91
CA GLY A 17 0.01 5.24 12.13
C GLY A 17 0.51 4.29 11.03
N GLY A 18 0.77 4.76 9.81
CA GLY A 18 1.20 3.90 8.70
C GLY A 18 2.60 4.22 8.16
N GLY A 19 3.10 3.36 7.29
CA GLY A 19 4.33 3.61 6.54
C GLY A 19 4.19 4.76 5.53
N MET A 20 2.97 5.00 5.02
CA MET A 20 2.67 6.07 4.06
C MET A 20 2.86 7.46 4.68
N GLU A 21 2.26 7.72 5.83
CA GLU A 21 2.23 9.05 6.43
C GLU A 21 3.60 9.45 7.00
N ARG A 22 4.43 8.46 7.34
CA ARG A 22 5.84 8.69 7.65
C ARG A 22 6.63 9.12 6.42
N MET A 23 6.34 8.55 5.24
CA MET A 23 7.00 8.96 4.00
C MET A 23 6.69 10.43 3.68
N ASP A 24 5.45 10.91 3.91
CA ASP A 24 5.10 12.32 3.74
C ASP A 24 6.02 13.26 4.54
N ALA A 25 6.28 12.91 5.81
CA ALA A 25 7.21 13.64 6.67
C ALA A 25 8.67 13.57 6.16
N LEU A 26 9.11 12.40 5.67
CA LEU A 26 10.45 12.27 5.09
C LEU A 26 10.61 13.14 3.84
N TYR A 27 9.64 13.16 2.92
CA TYR A 27 9.66 14.06 1.77
C TYR A 27 9.67 15.52 2.21
N HIS A 28 8.88 15.88 3.22
CA HIS A 28 8.84 17.26 3.69
C HIS A 28 10.21 17.71 4.23
N GLN A 29 10.83 16.88 5.06
CA GLN A 29 12.05 17.21 5.79
C GLN A 29 13.33 17.13 4.94
N TYR A 30 13.44 16.14 4.05
CA TYR A 30 14.72 15.80 3.42
C TYR A 30 14.82 16.09 1.92
N LEU A 31 13.71 16.46 1.26
CA LEU A 31 13.74 16.83 -0.15
C LEU A 31 14.52 18.15 -0.37
N ASP A 32 15.41 18.18 -1.35
CA ASP A 32 16.21 19.37 -1.66
C ASP A 32 15.32 20.50 -2.19
N ARG A 33 14.95 21.42 -1.30
CA ARG A 33 14.12 22.59 -1.61
C ARG A 33 14.81 23.58 -2.56
N ALA A 34 16.11 23.46 -2.83
CA ALA A 34 16.76 24.25 -3.87
C ALA A 34 16.45 23.72 -5.28
N VAL A 35 16.15 22.43 -5.40
CA VAL A 35 15.83 21.75 -6.66
C VAL A 35 14.33 21.56 -6.85
N TYR A 36 13.61 21.18 -5.79
CA TYR A 36 12.19 20.83 -5.83
C TYR A 36 11.30 21.85 -5.10
N ASP A 37 10.12 22.06 -5.67
CA ASP A 37 9.00 22.82 -5.08
C ASP A 37 7.83 21.84 -4.89
N PRO A 38 7.76 21.13 -3.75
CA PRO A 38 6.75 20.12 -3.55
C PRO A 38 5.41 20.73 -3.12
N VAL A 39 4.33 20.19 -3.65
CA VAL A 39 2.95 20.45 -3.23
C VAL A 39 2.38 19.15 -2.68
N PHE A 40 2.07 19.13 -1.39
CA PHE A 40 1.47 17.98 -0.72
C PHE A 40 -0.05 18.02 -0.89
N VAL A 41 -0.62 16.93 -1.40
CA VAL A 41 -2.05 16.83 -1.73
C VAL A 41 -2.65 15.64 -0.99
N ALA A 42 -3.65 15.91 -0.15
CA ALA A 42 -4.38 14.89 0.57
C ALA A 42 -5.70 14.57 -0.14
N MET A 43 -5.95 13.29 -0.40
CA MET A 43 -7.15 12.83 -1.09
C MET A 43 -8.35 12.84 -0.12
N GLY A 44 -9.25 13.81 -0.31
CA GLY A 44 -10.42 14.00 0.52
C GLY A 44 -10.42 15.34 1.25
N GLU A 45 -11.16 15.42 2.34
CA GLU A 45 -11.27 16.57 3.22
C GLU A 45 -10.44 16.39 4.48
N LYS A 46 -10.12 17.50 5.16
CA LYS A 46 -9.35 17.48 6.39
C LYS A 46 -10.19 16.90 7.52
N ASP A 47 -9.67 15.89 8.20
CA ASP A 47 -10.25 15.37 9.44
C ASP A 47 -9.53 15.98 10.64
N GLU A 48 -10.20 16.88 11.36
CA GLU A 48 -9.63 17.56 12.54
C GLU A 48 -9.39 16.60 13.72
N LYS A 49 -9.89 15.37 13.68
CA LYS A 49 -9.62 14.35 14.70
C LYS A 49 -8.36 13.54 14.42
N VAL A 50 -7.82 13.64 13.21
CA VAL A 50 -6.63 12.92 12.79
C VAL A 50 -5.43 13.83 13.01
N GLU A 51 -4.61 13.48 13.99
CA GLU A 51 -3.33 14.14 14.22
C GLU A 51 -2.37 13.79 13.07
N GLN A 52 -1.65 14.80 12.57
CA GLN A 52 -0.67 14.62 11.49
C GLN A 52 0.66 14.10 12.04
N CYS A 53 1.34 13.26 11.26
CA CYS A 53 2.69 12.81 11.60
C CYS A 53 3.68 13.98 11.67
N ASP A 54 3.51 14.98 10.81
CA ASP A 54 4.26 16.24 10.83
C ASP A 54 3.28 17.39 10.56
N THR A 55 3.06 18.22 11.58
CA THR A 55 2.11 19.36 11.53
C THR A 55 2.63 20.55 10.75
N SER A 56 3.90 20.53 10.32
CA SER A 56 4.48 21.59 9.48
C SER A 56 4.17 21.41 7.99
N ILE A 57 3.60 20.27 7.59
CA ILE A 57 3.18 20.01 6.22
C ILE A 57 1.86 20.74 5.92
N ASP A 58 1.91 21.69 4.99
CA ASP A 58 0.72 22.35 4.46
C ASP A 58 0.07 21.52 3.34
N PHE A 59 -0.92 20.71 3.70
CA PHE A 59 -1.65 19.85 2.75
C PHE A 59 -2.75 20.61 2.01
N VAL A 60 -2.76 20.48 0.69
CA VAL A 60 -3.90 20.83 -0.15
C VAL A 60 -4.88 19.66 -0.22
N TYR A 61 -6.02 19.79 0.45
CA TYR A 61 -7.07 18.77 0.45
C TYR A 61 -7.91 18.80 -0.82
N THR A 62 -8.19 17.67 -1.47
CA THR A 62 -9.06 17.67 -2.67
C THR A 62 -10.52 18.05 -2.37
N GLY A 63 -10.93 17.97 -1.10
CA GLY A 63 -12.34 17.98 -0.70
C GLY A 63 -13.05 16.71 -1.17
N LEU A 64 -14.39 16.72 -1.07
CA LEU A 64 -15.23 15.63 -1.57
C LEU A 64 -15.87 15.91 -2.94
N ASP A 65 -15.95 17.18 -3.33
CA ASP A 65 -16.63 17.60 -4.55
C ASP A 65 -15.63 18.03 -5.63
N ASP A 66 -15.92 17.68 -6.89
CA ASP A 66 -15.09 18.01 -8.06
C ASP A 66 -13.60 17.64 -7.91
N ARG A 67 -13.30 16.56 -7.17
CA ARG A 67 -11.94 16.08 -6.87
C ARG A 67 -11.10 15.96 -8.14
N PHE A 68 -11.65 15.34 -9.18
CA PHE A 68 -10.99 15.23 -10.48
C PHE A 68 -10.58 16.59 -11.08
N GLN A 69 -11.48 17.59 -11.10
CA GLN A 69 -11.15 18.92 -11.63
C GLN A 69 -10.11 19.64 -10.78
N LYS A 70 -10.10 19.39 -9.48
CA LYS A 70 -9.07 19.95 -8.59
C LYS A 70 -7.70 19.35 -8.89
N LEU A 71 -7.61 18.04 -9.08
CA LEU A 71 -6.37 17.38 -9.50
C LEU A 71 -5.88 17.88 -10.86
N ILE A 72 -6.77 18.03 -11.86
CA ILE A 72 -6.40 18.59 -13.17
C ILE A 72 -5.74 19.97 -13.03
N ARG A 73 -6.28 20.83 -12.16
CA ARG A 73 -5.71 22.16 -11.89
C ARG A 73 -4.39 22.09 -11.13
N LEU A 74 -4.27 21.21 -10.15
CA LEU A 74 -3.02 21.00 -9.40
C LEU A 74 -1.90 20.46 -10.29
N PHE A 75 -2.25 19.57 -11.22
CA PHE A 75 -1.30 18.91 -12.13
C PHE A 75 -0.96 19.76 -13.36
N ALA A 76 -1.68 20.85 -13.61
CA ALA A 76 -1.44 21.71 -14.77
C ALA A 76 0.00 22.26 -14.79
N GLU A 77 0.53 22.66 -13.64
CA GLU A 77 1.92 23.18 -13.51
C GLU A 77 2.92 22.13 -13.03
N ALA A 78 2.48 20.88 -12.80
CA ALA A 78 3.35 19.83 -12.28
C ALA A 78 4.37 19.38 -13.34
N ASP A 79 5.64 19.30 -12.92
CA ASP A 79 6.69 18.63 -13.68
C ASP A 79 6.61 17.11 -13.48
N ILE A 80 6.14 16.68 -12.31
CA ILE A 80 6.02 15.28 -11.93
C ILE A 80 4.94 15.11 -10.85
N VAL A 81 4.21 14.01 -10.91
CA VAL A 81 3.25 13.60 -9.88
C VAL A 81 3.74 12.31 -9.24
N GLN A 82 3.74 12.26 -7.92
CA GLN A 82 3.93 11.03 -7.16
C GLN A 82 2.67 10.74 -6.36
N PHE A 83 2.32 9.47 -6.22
CA PHE A 83 1.28 9.02 -5.32
C PHE A 83 1.78 7.89 -4.43
N SER A 84 1.61 8.06 -3.12
CA SER A 84 1.96 7.08 -2.09
C SER A 84 0.72 6.32 -1.62
N GLY A 85 0.77 4.99 -1.67
CA GLY A 85 -0.33 4.13 -1.22
C GLY A 85 -0.99 3.28 -2.30
N GLY A 86 -0.29 3.03 -3.40
CA GLY A 86 -0.76 2.11 -4.44
C GLY A 86 -1.53 2.74 -5.58
N PHE A 87 -2.37 1.97 -6.25
CA PHE A 87 -3.13 2.47 -7.39
C PHE A 87 -4.35 3.31 -6.99
N ASP A 88 -4.36 4.58 -7.38
CA ASP A 88 -5.56 5.43 -7.38
C ASP A 88 -5.92 5.82 -8.84
N PRO A 89 -7.02 5.27 -9.40
CA PRO A 89 -7.48 5.59 -10.75
C PRO A 89 -7.70 7.09 -10.99
N LEU A 90 -8.17 7.82 -9.98
CA LEU A 90 -8.49 9.24 -10.09
C LEU A 90 -7.21 10.05 -10.31
N VAL A 91 -6.17 9.76 -9.52
CA VAL A 91 -4.85 10.40 -9.63
C VAL A 91 -4.21 10.07 -10.97
N CYS A 92 -4.22 8.79 -11.37
CA CYS A 92 -3.61 8.33 -12.61
C CYS A 92 -4.25 8.98 -13.85
N GLU A 93 -5.59 9.00 -13.91
CA GLU A 93 -6.30 9.60 -15.05
C GLU A 93 -6.15 11.11 -15.10
N ALA A 94 -6.14 11.78 -13.94
CA ALA A 94 -5.88 13.21 -13.89
C ALA A 94 -4.46 13.53 -14.39
N ALA A 95 -3.46 12.75 -13.97
CA ALA A 95 -2.07 12.93 -14.41
C ALA A 95 -1.91 12.69 -15.93
N ARG A 96 -2.51 11.60 -16.43
CA ARG A 96 -2.51 11.25 -17.85
C ARG A 96 -3.14 12.35 -18.70
N LEU A 97 -4.31 12.86 -18.32
CA LEU A 97 -4.99 13.94 -19.03
C LEU A 97 -4.26 15.28 -18.89
N ALA A 98 -3.58 15.51 -17.78
CA ALA A 98 -2.68 16.65 -17.60
C ALA A 98 -1.36 16.51 -18.39
N ARG A 99 -1.04 15.30 -18.89
CA ARG A 99 0.22 14.93 -19.56
C ARG A 99 1.43 15.14 -18.67
N VAL A 100 1.30 14.88 -17.38
CA VAL A 100 2.41 14.90 -16.41
C VAL A 100 2.85 13.48 -16.13
N PRO A 101 4.17 13.21 -16.06
CA PRO A 101 4.63 11.88 -15.67
C PRO A 101 4.17 11.54 -14.25
N VAL A 102 3.70 10.32 -14.06
CA VAL A 102 3.20 9.83 -12.76
C VAL A 102 4.00 8.64 -12.26
N LEU A 103 4.39 8.70 -10.99
CA LEU A 103 4.97 7.58 -10.27
C LEU A 103 4.03 7.14 -9.17
N ILE A 104 3.99 5.82 -8.95
CA ILE A 104 3.26 5.23 -7.84
C ILE A 104 4.26 4.52 -6.93
N GLU A 105 4.19 4.81 -5.64
CA GLU A 105 4.92 4.09 -4.61
C GLU A 105 4.06 2.94 -4.08
N LEU A 106 4.57 1.71 -4.27
CA LEU A 106 3.94 0.45 -3.90
C LEU A 106 4.52 -0.01 -2.55
N LEU A 107 3.72 0.16 -1.48
CA LEU A 107 4.11 -0.11 -0.09
C LEU A 107 3.61 -1.46 0.43
N HIS A 108 2.78 -2.16 -0.35
CA HIS A 108 2.08 -3.38 0.04
C HIS A 108 2.15 -4.45 -1.05
N LEU A 109 2.00 -5.71 -0.66
CA LEU A 109 1.95 -6.83 -1.62
C LEU A 109 0.56 -7.08 -2.21
N THR A 110 -0.47 -6.39 -1.71
CA THR A 110 -1.86 -6.49 -2.21
C THR A 110 -2.04 -5.93 -3.63
N GLU A 111 -1.02 -5.28 -4.16
CA GLU A 111 -0.99 -4.64 -5.48
C GLU A 111 -0.33 -5.55 -6.53
N GLN A 112 -0.43 -6.88 -6.36
CA GLN A 112 0.09 -7.83 -7.35
C GLN A 112 -0.49 -7.56 -8.72
N GLY A 113 0.34 -7.64 -9.75
CA GLY A 113 -0.16 -7.58 -11.12
C GLY A 113 -0.52 -6.17 -11.62
N GLN A 114 -0.22 -5.11 -10.86
CA GLN A 114 -0.62 -3.74 -11.17
C GLN A 114 0.36 -3.03 -12.11
N LEU A 115 0.45 -3.52 -13.34
CA LEU A 115 0.89 -2.65 -14.42
C LEU A 115 -0.30 -1.96 -15.02
N PHE A 116 -0.21 -0.64 -15.02
CA PHE A 116 -1.12 0.19 -15.77
C PHE A 116 -0.36 0.74 -16.96
N ASP A 117 -0.93 0.67 -18.16
CA ASP A 117 -0.43 1.41 -19.33
C ASP A 117 -0.38 2.93 -19.08
N LYS A 118 -1.00 3.37 -17.98
CA LYS A 118 -1.29 4.76 -17.64
C LYS A 118 -0.35 5.37 -16.59
N ILE A 119 0.59 4.61 -16.04
CA ILE A 119 1.64 5.13 -15.14
C ILE A 119 2.98 5.28 -15.86
N ASP A 120 3.98 5.96 -15.30
CA ASP A 120 5.31 6.01 -15.92
C ASP A 120 6.29 5.06 -15.24
N LEU A 121 6.23 4.98 -13.91
CA LEU A 121 7.12 4.15 -13.10
C LEU A 121 6.45 3.73 -11.79
N SER A 122 6.62 2.46 -11.42
CA SER A 122 6.28 1.96 -10.08
C SER A 122 7.53 1.93 -9.21
N ILE A 123 7.48 2.55 -8.04
CA ILE A 123 8.53 2.48 -7.03
C ILE A 123 8.15 1.38 -6.04
N CYS A 124 8.97 0.34 -5.97
CA CYS A 124 8.78 -0.81 -5.11
C CYS A 124 9.65 -0.65 -3.86
N VAL A 125 9.05 -0.84 -2.67
CA VAL A 125 9.82 -0.70 -1.42
C VAL A 125 10.80 -1.83 -1.13
N SER A 126 10.80 -2.87 -1.97
CA SER A 126 11.73 -4.00 -1.89
C SER A 126 11.76 -4.82 -3.18
N ARG A 127 12.73 -5.74 -3.30
CA ARG A 127 12.74 -6.74 -4.39
C ARG A 127 11.55 -7.67 -4.28
N THR A 128 11.07 -7.94 -3.08
CA THR A 128 9.87 -8.74 -2.81
C THR A 128 8.64 -8.11 -3.48
N VAL A 129 8.45 -6.80 -3.31
CA VAL A 129 7.38 -6.06 -3.98
C VAL A 129 7.60 -6.00 -5.49
N GLU A 130 8.84 -5.85 -5.98
CA GLU A 130 9.13 -5.83 -7.42
C GLU A 130 8.85 -7.18 -8.11
N LYS A 131 9.14 -8.32 -7.45
CA LYS A 131 9.00 -9.66 -8.04
C LYS A 131 7.59 -9.95 -8.55
N ILE A 132 6.57 -9.40 -7.89
CA ILE A 132 5.14 -9.58 -8.20
C ILE A 132 4.60 -8.55 -9.22
N GLN A 133 5.43 -7.60 -9.66
CA GLN A 133 5.03 -6.60 -10.65
C GLN A 133 5.13 -7.18 -12.07
N PRO A 134 4.14 -6.93 -12.95
CA PRO A 134 4.16 -7.58 -14.26
C PRO A 134 5.19 -7.03 -15.26
N ASP A 135 5.68 -5.77 -15.13
CA ASP A 135 6.69 -5.19 -16.05
C ASP A 135 7.78 -4.51 -15.24
N LYS A 136 8.83 -5.31 -15.05
CA LYS A 136 10.05 -4.96 -14.33
C LYS A 136 10.88 -3.89 -15.04
N ASN A 137 10.58 -3.54 -16.29
CA ASN A 137 11.26 -2.44 -16.97
C ASN A 137 10.68 -1.07 -16.59
N ARG A 138 9.51 -1.07 -15.93
CA ARG A 138 8.84 0.11 -15.40
C ARG A 138 8.77 0.09 -13.87
N THR A 139 9.69 -0.62 -13.23
CA THR A 139 9.90 -0.61 -11.79
C THR A 139 11.23 0.03 -11.42
N ALA A 140 11.29 0.58 -10.22
CA ALA A 140 12.52 0.89 -9.53
C ALA A 140 12.38 0.48 -8.06
N ILE A 141 13.46 -0.03 -7.45
CA ILE A 141 13.45 -0.36 -6.03
C ILE A 141 14.05 0.81 -5.24
N ILE A 142 13.31 1.30 -4.26
CA ILE A 142 13.80 2.23 -3.25
C ILE A 142 13.39 1.68 -1.90
N TYR A 143 14.36 1.30 -1.08
CA TYR A 143 14.08 0.87 0.29
C TYR A 143 13.61 2.06 1.15
N ASN A 144 12.59 1.85 1.98
CA ASN A 144 12.12 2.90 2.88
C ASN A 144 13.20 3.28 3.90
N GLY A 145 13.22 4.56 4.27
CA GLY A 145 13.98 5.04 5.41
C GLY A 145 13.15 5.10 6.68
N ILE A 146 13.82 5.19 7.83
CA ILE A 146 13.18 5.54 9.11
C ILE A 146 13.89 6.74 9.74
N ASP A 147 13.18 7.59 10.47
CA ASP A 147 13.83 8.65 11.25
C ASP A 147 14.59 8.04 12.43
N ILE A 148 15.90 7.90 12.25
CA ILE A 148 16.81 7.28 13.22
C ILE A 148 16.82 8.04 14.56
N GLY A 149 16.56 9.36 14.55
CA GLY A 149 16.49 10.18 15.75
C GLY A 149 15.33 9.80 16.68
N SER A 150 14.23 9.32 16.10
CA SER A 150 13.05 8.82 16.83
C SER A 150 13.30 7.46 17.52
N TYR A 151 14.38 6.77 17.18
CA TYR A 151 14.75 5.45 17.71
C TYR A 151 16.17 5.49 18.30
N PRO A 152 16.37 6.15 19.46
CA PRO A 152 17.70 6.24 20.06
C PRO A 152 18.22 4.86 20.46
N PHE A 153 19.52 4.64 20.25
CA PHE A 153 20.16 3.36 20.56
C PHE A 153 20.25 3.14 22.08
N ARG A 154 20.00 1.91 22.55
CA ARG A 154 20.34 1.49 23.92
C ARG A 154 21.83 1.16 23.97
N ASP A 155 22.67 1.94 24.66
CA ASP A 155 24.12 1.72 24.67
C ASP A 155 24.59 0.48 25.44
N GLU A 156 23.88 0.10 26.50
CA GLU A 156 24.21 -1.03 27.37
C GLU A 156 23.02 -2.00 27.43
N ARG A 157 23.27 -3.31 27.36
CA ARG A 157 22.23 -4.33 27.55
C ARG A 157 21.61 -4.24 28.95
N GLY A 158 20.37 -4.69 29.10
CA GLY A 158 19.74 -4.81 30.41
C GLY A 158 20.53 -5.74 31.33
N ASP A 159 20.67 -5.35 32.60
CA ASP A 159 21.36 -6.12 33.65
C ASP A 159 20.40 -6.70 34.71
N ASP A 160 19.09 -6.55 34.50
CA ASP A 160 18.02 -6.98 35.40
C ASP A 160 17.80 -8.51 35.42
N GLY A 161 18.62 -9.25 34.68
CA GLY A 161 18.60 -10.70 34.61
C GLY A 161 17.46 -11.26 33.74
N LYS A 162 16.78 -10.43 32.95
CA LYS A 162 15.74 -10.84 32.00
C LYS A 162 16.22 -10.84 30.56
N ILE A 163 15.51 -11.56 29.71
CA ILE A 163 15.65 -11.52 28.25
C ILE A 163 14.29 -11.18 27.67
N ILE A 164 14.11 -9.96 27.19
CA ILE A 164 12.83 -9.49 26.67
C ILE A 164 12.78 -9.69 25.16
N ILE A 165 11.81 -10.47 24.69
CA ILE A 165 11.52 -10.68 23.27
C ILE A 165 10.19 -10.01 22.94
N ILE A 166 10.21 -9.00 22.08
CA ILE A 166 9.01 -8.24 21.69
C ILE A 166 8.55 -8.60 20.28
N GLU A 167 7.25 -8.85 20.11
CA GLU A 167 6.59 -8.74 18.80
C GLU A 167 5.82 -7.42 18.77
N ALA A 168 6.10 -6.59 17.75
CA ALA A 168 5.39 -5.36 17.49
C ALA A 168 4.63 -5.48 16.16
N SER A 169 3.35 -5.82 16.22
CA SER A 169 2.57 -6.10 15.02
C SER A 169 1.06 -5.88 15.24
N ARG A 170 0.28 -6.06 14.18
CA ARG A 170 -1.20 -6.04 14.27
C ARG A 170 -1.66 -7.47 14.29
N ARG A 171 -2.52 -7.87 15.24
CA ARG A 171 -2.94 -9.27 15.40
C ARG A 171 -3.65 -9.82 14.17
N GLU A 172 -4.34 -8.98 13.41
CA GLU A 172 -5.03 -9.41 12.19
C GLU A 172 -4.11 -9.63 10.98
N LYS A 173 -2.83 -9.21 11.05
CA LYS A 173 -1.89 -9.43 9.94
C LYS A 173 -1.49 -10.90 9.89
N PRO A 174 -1.52 -11.54 8.71
CA PRO A 174 -1.06 -12.93 8.56
C PRO A 174 0.39 -13.10 9.03
N LYS A 175 0.59 -14.07 9.94
CA LYS A 175 1.89 -14.55 10.40
C LYS A 175 1.98 -16.06 10.19
N TYR A 176 3.20 -16.57 10.10
CA TYR A 176 3.40 -18.02 10.22
C TYR A 176 3.05 -18.46 11.65
N PHE A 177 3.52 -17.69 12.63
CA PHE A 177 3.16 -17.77 14.03
C PHE A 177 3.29 -16.38 14.65
N HIS A 178 2.36 -16.01 15.53
CA HIS A 178 2.63 -14.95 16.49
C HIS A 178 3.51 -15.50 17.64
N LEU A 179 4.29 -14.63 18.28
CA LEU A 179 5.24 -15.03 19.31
C LEU A 179 4.56 -15.66 20.53
N ASP A 180 3.38 -15.20 20.91
CA ASP A 180 2.58 -15.78 22.00
C ASP A 180 2.06 -17.20 21.68
N GLU A 181 1.87 -17.53 20.40
CA GLU A 181 1.50 -18.88 19.94
C GLU A 181 2.67 -19.87 20.08
N LEU A 182 3.88 -19.37 20.30
CA LEU A 182 5.12 -20.13 20.54
C LEU A 182 5.58 -20.02 22.01
N ALA A 183 4.75 -19.49 22.91
CA ALA A 183 5.18 -19.14 24.26
C ALA A 183 5.68 -20.35 25.07
N GLU A 184 5.05 -21.53 24.95
CA GLU A 184 5.48 -22.72 25.68
C GLU A 184 6.91 -23.11 25.32
N GLU A 185 7.20 -23.21 24.02
CA GLU A 185 8.53 -23.57 23.53
C GLU A 185 9.56 -22.48 23.82
N VAL A 186 9.21 -21.21 23.60
CA VAL A 186 10.13 -20.08 23.78
C VAL A 186 10.48 -19.88 25.24
N LEU A 187 9.50 -19.94 26.16
CA LEU A 187 9.75 -19.77 27.60
C LEU A 187 10.49 -20.96 28.22
N ALA A 188 10.50 -22.12 27.56
CA ALA A 188 11.27 -23.30 27.95
C ALA A 188 12.77 -23.20 27.56
N ILE A 189 13.13 -22.32 26.61
CA ILE A 189 14.54 -22.10 26.19
C ILE A 189 15.36 -21.59 27.37
N ASP A 190 14.86 -20.57 28.06
CA ASP A 190 15.54 -19.98 29.20
C ASP A 190 14.52 -19.38 30.20
N PRO A 191 14.67 -19.61 31.51
CA PRO A 191 13.75 -19.11 32.53
C PRO A 191 13.72 -17.57 32.65
N SER A 192 14.73 -16.87 32.14
CA SER A 192 14.79 -15.39 32.14
C SER A 192 13.96 -14.73 31.03
N ILE A 193 13.43 -15.49 30.07
CA ILE A 193 12.71 -14.91 28.94
C ILE A 193 11.37 -14.33 29.38
N GLU A 194 11.05 -13.13 28.91
CA GLU A 194 9.72 -12.55 28.88
C GLU A 194 9.31 -12.22 27.43
N ILE A 195 8.06 -12.50 27.09
CA ILE A 195 7.47 -12.21 25.78
C ILE A 195 6.58 -10.98 25.91
N TRP A 196 6.81 -9.97 25.06
CA TRP A 196 5.99 -8.76 25.00
C TRP A 196 5.28 -8.69 23.65
N MET A 197 3.96 -8.52 23.67
CA MET A 197 3.12 -8.37 22.49
C MET A 197 2.60 -6.94 22.44
N ALA A 198 3.02 -6.15 21.45
CA ALA A 198 2.64 -4.76 21.30
C ALA A 198 1.95 -4.52 19.94
N GLY A 199 0.87 -3.75 19.96
CA GLY A 199 0.11 -3.33 18.80
C GLY A 199 -1.37 -3.68 18.89
N ARG A 200 -2.13 -3.23 17.88
CA ARG A 200 -3.59 -3.41 17.82
C ARG A 200 -3.94 -4.90 17.83
N GLY A 201 -4.92 -5.29 18.65
CA GLY A 201 -5.38 -6.67 18.76
C GLY A 201 -4.57 -7.55 19.71
N HIS A 202 -3.55 -6.98 20.38
CA HIS A 202 -2.78 -7.63 21.43
C HIS A 202 -3.20 -7.17 22.84
N GLU A 203 -4.49 -6.90 23.04
CA GLU A 203 -5.08 -6.60 24.34
C GLU A 203 -5.49 -7.88 25.08
N GLY A 204 -5.41 -7.91 26.40
CA GLY A 204 -5.85 -9.05 27.21
C GLY A 204 -5.18 -9.12 28.58
N GLU A 205 -5.36 -10.25 29.26
CA GLU A 205 -4.70 -10.50 30.55
C GLU A 205 -3.24 -10.89 30.34
N SER A 206 -2.33 -10.15 30.96
CA SER A 206 -0.91 -10.51 30.99
C SER A 206 -0.65 -11.57 32.05
N THR A 207 0.31 -12.45 31.78
CA THR A 207 0.89 -13.37 32.78
C THR A 207 2.18 -12.80 33.34
N ASP A 208 2.86 -13.54 34.21
CA ASP A 208 4.16 -13.14 34.76
C ASP A 208 5.22 -12.97 33.65
N ARG A 209 5.19 -13.82 32.61
CA ARG A 209 6.22 -13.88 31.56
C ARG A 209 5.70 -13.60 30.14
N VAL A 210 4.41 -13.40 29.94
CA VAL A 210 3.81 -12.98 28.66
C VAL A 210 3.00 -11.70 28.91
N LYS A 211 3.46 -10.59 28.35
CA LYS A 211 2.84 -9.26 28.50
C LYS A 211 2.08 -8.89 27.23
N LEU A 212 0.77 -8.70 27.36
CA LEU A 212 -0.12 -8.21 26.30
C LEU A 212 -0.27 -6.69 26.49
N LEU A 213 0.52 -5.92 25.74
CA LEU A 213 0.68 -4.47 25.93
C LEU A 213 -0.36 -3.65 25.16
N GLY A 214 -1.11 -4.27 24.26
CA GLY A 214 -2.07 -3.60 23.38
C GLY A 214 -1.43 -2.55 22.48
N LEU A 215 -2.24 -1.62 21.96
CA LEU A 215 -1.76 -0.51 21.13
C LEU A 215 -0.86 0.45 21.92
N ARG A 216 0.31 0.78 21.38
CA ARG A 216 1.33 1.62 22.02
C ARG A 216 1.77 2.78 21.13
N SER A 217 1.91 3.97 21.70
CA SER A 217 2.49 5.15 21.05
C SER A 217 3.99 5.32 21.35
N ASP A 218 4.52 4.62 22.35
CA ASP A 218 5.90 4.70 22.82
C ASP A 218 6.76 3.51 22.36
N ILE A 219 6.51 2.99 21.15
CA ILE A 219 7.15 1.76 20.67
C ILE A 219 8.69 1.83 20.68
N ALA A 220 9.27 3.00 20.40
CA ALA A 220 10.72 3.22 20.51
C ALA A 220 11.25 2.99 21.93
N SER A 221 10.49 3.36 22.96
CA SER A 221 10.83 3.10 24.37
C SER A 221 10.80 1.61 24.68
N LEU A 222 9.83 0.88 24.11
CA LEU A 222 9.71 -0.56 24.29
C LEU A 222 10.85 -1.31 23.58
N TYR A 223 11.20 -0.93 22.35
CA TYR A 223 12.37 -1.51 21.68
C TYR A 223 13.66 -1.27 22.44
N ARG A 224 13.84 -0.08 23.05
CA ARG A 224 15.01 0.16 23.90
C ARG A 224 15.02 -0.68 25.17
N GLN A 225 13.87 -1.13 25.68
CA GLN A 225 13.81 -2.03 26.83
C GLN A 225 14.00 -3.49 26.42
N ALA A 226 13.54 -3.87 25.23
CA ALA A 226 13.64 -5.22 24.70
C ALA A 226 15.04 -5.58 24.18
N ASP A 227 15.38 -6.86 24.26
CA ASP A 227 16.65 -7.39 23.75
C ASP A 227 16.53 -7.87 22.32
N PHE A 228 15.41 -8.54 22.02
CA PHE A 228 15.11 -9.08 20.71
C PHE A 228 13.75 -8.61 20.22
N MET A 229 13.65 -8.35 18.93
CA MET A 229 12.37 -8.19 18.24
C MET A 229 12.12 -9.42 17.38
N ALA A 230 11.02 -10.13 17.60
CA ALA A 230 10.65 -11.31 16.83
C ALA A 230 9.47 -11.00 15.91
N LEU A 231 9.60 -11.34 14.61
CA LEU A 231 8.54 -11.15 13.64
C LEU A 231 8.56 -12.20 12.53
N PHE A 232 7.60 -13.12 12.59
CA PHE A 232 7.49 -14.23 11.64
C PHE A 232 6.38 -13.99 10.61
N SER A 233 6.48 -12.86 9.89
CA SER A 233 5.50 -12.47 8.87
C SER A 233 5.46 -13.43 7.69
N VAL A 234 4.25 -13.66 7.17
CA VAL A 234 4.02 -14.19 5.81
C VAL A 234 4.02 -13.01 4.86
N GLU A 235 4.80 -13.08 3.78
CA GLU A 235 4.75 -12.08 2.72
C GLU A 235 4.85 -10.63 3.27
N GLU A 236 5.93 -10.30 3.98
CA GLU A 236 6.17 -8.92 4.43
C GLU A 236 6.71 -8.08 3.26
N PRO A 237 6.09 -6.94 2.86
CA PRO A 237 6.59 -6.11 1.77
C PRO A 237 7.96 -5.51 2.05
N PHE A 238 8.23 -5.07 3.29
CA PHE A 238 9.51 -4.47 3.66
C PHE A 238 9.92 -4.83 5.09
N GLY A 239 9.24 -4.28 6.10
CA GLY A 239 9.54 -4.57 7.51
C GLY A 239 10.08 -3.37 8.29
N LEU A 240 9.38 -2.24 8.26
CA LEU A 240 9.77 -1.03 9.00
C LEU A 240 10.03 -1.29 10.49
N VAL A 241 9.19 -2.10 11.13
CA VAL A 241 9.33 -2.49 12.55
C VAL A 241 10.68 -3.17 12.85
N ALA A 242 11.27 -3.88 11.88
CA ALA A 242 12.60 -4.45 12.02
C ALA A 242 13.68 -3.37 12.04
N LEU A 243 13.61 -2.39 11.13
CA LEU A 243 14.51 -1.24 11.14
C LEU A 243 14.41 -0.43 12.43
N GLU A 244 13.19 -0.23 12.94
CA GLU A 244 12.93 0.50 14.19
C GLU A 244 13.57 -0.18 15.41
N ALA A 245 13.43 -1.51 15.48
CA ALA A 245 14.07 -2.34 16.50
C ALA A 245 15.60 -2.29 16.37
N MET A 246 16.14 -2.52 15.17
CA MET A 246 17.57 -2.45 14.87
C MET A 246 18.18 -1.10 15.25
N ALA A 247 17.49 0.01 14.92
CA ALA A 247 17.90 1.35 15.30
C ALA A 247 17.92 1.54 16.82
N SER A 248 16.97 0.96 17.54
CA SER A 248 16.89 1.07 19.00
C SER A 248 17.91 0.19 19.74
N GLY A 249 18.63 -0.69 19.04
CA GLY A 249 19.53 -1.69 19.63
C GLY A 249 18.83 -2.97 20.09
N CYS A 250 17.61 -3.20 19.61
CA CYS A 250 16.83 -4.43 19.78
C CYS A 250 17.08 -5.34 18.59
N ALA A 251 17.72 -6.49 18.81
CA ALA A 251 18.22 -7.31 17.71
C ALA A 251 17.08 -8.10 17.03
N PRO A 252 16.95 -8.08 15.70
CA PRO A 252 15.83 -8.70 15.01
C PRO A 252 16.01 -10.22 14.86
N ILE A 253 14.94 -10.97 15.08
CA ILE A 253 14.76 -12.39 14.75
C ILE A 253 13.53 -12.48 13.83
N VAL A 254 13.75 -12.62 12.53
CA VAL A 254 12.69 -12.39 11.54
C VAL A 254 12.57 -13.55 10.55
N SER A 255 11.45 -13.63 9.84
CA SER A 255 11.29 -14.60 8.74
C SER A 255 12.45 -14.51 7.73
N ASP A 256 12.96 -15.67 7.30
CA ASP A 256 13.76 -15.82 6.07
C ASP A 256 12.86 -15.76 4.83
N ASP A 257 12.01 -14.72 4.78
CA ASP A 257 11.06 -14.50 3.70
C ASP A 257 10.72 -13.01 3.54
N GLY A 258 10.30 -12.65 2.33
CA GLY A 258 9.87 -11.31 1.96
C GLY A 258 10.93 -10.22 2.19
N GLY A 259 10.46 -9.00 2.46
CA GLY A 259 11.31 -7.83 2.68
C GLY A 259 12.18 -7.91 3.94
N LEU A 260 11.80 -8.72 4.94
CA LEU A 260 12.58 -8.90 6.16
C LEU A 260 13.94 -9.55 5.87
N ALA A 261 13.97 -10.54 4.96
CA ALA A 261 15.19 -11.19 4.49
C ALA A 261 16.06 -10.27 3.60
N GLU A 262 15.55 -9.13 3.15
CA GLU A 262 16.34 -8.10 2.45
C GLU A 262 17.00 -7.11 3.42
N ILE A 263 16.45 -6.97 4.63
CA ILE A 263 16.92 -6.04 5.67
C ILE A 263 17.97 -6.69 6.57
N VAL A 264 17.76 -7.96 6.94
CA VAL A 264 18.57 -8.69 7.92
C VAL A 264 19.48 -9.71 7.24
N THR A 265 20.72 -9.81 7.73
CA THR A 265 21.75 -10.77 7.35
C THR A 265 22.01 -11.71 8.54
N ASP A 266 21.67 -13.00 8.38
CA ASP A 266 21.76 -13.99 9.48
C ASP A 266 23.15 -14.03 10.14
N GLY A 267 23.16 -13.92 11.46
CA GLY A 267 24.37 -13.93 12.30
C GLY A 267 25.22 -12.66 12.25
N VAL A 268 24.87 -11.67 11.44
CA VAL A 268 25.63 -10.41 11.33
C VAL A 268 24.91 -9.26 12.00
N ASP A 269 23.67 -8.99 11.60
CA ASP A 269 22.85 -7.90 12.12
C ASP A 269 21.46 -8.36 12.59
N GLY A 270 21.29 -9.68 12.75
CA GLY A 270 20.10 -10.33 13.27
C GLY A 270 20.09 -11.82 12.95
N TRP A 271 18.90 -12.43 13.04
CA TRP A 271 18.69 -13.83 12.69
C TRP A 271 17.53 -14.01 11.72
N LEU A 272 17.72 -14.92 10.76
CA LEU A 272 16.69 -15.32 9.80
C LEU A 272 16.15 -16.72 10.17
N ALA A 273 14.82 -16.80 10.30
CA ALA A 273 14.10 -18.00 10.68
C ALA A 273 13.45 -18.68 9.45
N PRO A 274 13.71 -19.97 9.18
CA PRO A 274 13.04 -20.72 8.12
C PRO A 274 11.56 -21.05 8.46
N VAL A 275 10.68 -20.06 8.30
CA VAL A 275 9.28 -20.09 8.79
C VAL A 275 8.33 -21.02 8.02
N GLY A 276 8.59 -21.33 6.76
CA GLY A 276 7.73 -22.16 5.90
C GLY A 276 7.74 -23.67 6.21
N ARG A 277 8.36 -24.10 7.32
CA ARG A 277 8.58 -25.51 7.68
C ARG A 277 8.01 -25.89 9.05
N GLY A 278 7.12 -25.05 9.60
CA GLY A 278 6.50 -25.23 10.91
C GLY A 278 7.24 -24.50 12.03
N LYS A 279 6.80 -24.70 13.28
CA LYS A 279 7.30 -23.95 14.45
C LYS A 279 8.75 -24.26 14.85
N MET A 280 9.23 -25.48 14.59
CA MET A 280 10.53 -25.93 15.14
C MET A 280 11.73 -25.10 14.65
N PRO A 281 11.89 -24.81 13.34
CA PRO A 281 13.00 -23.96 12.88
C PRO A 281 12.97 -22.53 13.42
N ILE A 282 11.79 -22.02 13.77
CA ILE A 282 11.63 -20.71 14.41
C ILE A 282 12.18 -20.78 15.84
N VAL A 283 11.74 -21.76 16.62
CA VAL A 283 12.21 -21.99 18.00
C VAL A 283 13.73 -22.24 18.03
N GLU A 284 14.27 -23.01 17.08
CA GLU A 284 15.72 -23.22 16.94
C GLU A 284 16.46 -21.90 16.68
N THR A 285 15.89 -21.02 15.84
CA THR A 285 16.47 -19.70 15.56
C THR A 285 16.45 -18.81 16.79
N ILE A 286 15.35 -18.77 17.54
CA ILE A 286 15.26 -18.06 18.82
C ILE A 286 16.27 -18.62 19.82
N THR A 287 16.44 -19.94 19.88
CA THR A 287 17.42 -20.61 20.74
C THR A 287 18.84 -20.16 20.42
N ARG A 288 19.21 -20.07 19.13
CA ARG A 288 20.53 -19.53 18.71
C ARG A 288 20.72 -18.08 19.15
N ALA A 289 19.70 -17.24 18.99
CA ALA A 289 19.75 -15.83 19.39
C ALA A 289 19.91 -15.66 20.90
N VAL A 290 19.13 -16.40 21.70
CA VAL A 290 19.21 -16.43 23.16
C VAL A 290 20.57 -16.94 23.64
N ALA A 291 21.15 -17.95 22.99
CA ALA A 291 22.49 -18.43 23.30
C ALA A 291 23.56 -17.35 23.06
N ALA A 292 23.42 -16.55 22.00
CA ALA A 292 24.32 -15.44 21.71
C ALA A 292 24.20 -14.28 22.73
N TYR A 293 23.00 -14.04 23.29
CA TYR A 293 22.72 -12.96 24.26
C TYR A 293 23.75 -12.87 25.41
N ARG A 294 24.20 -14.04 25.90
CA ARG A 294 25.13 -14.15 27.03
C ARG A 294 26.61 -13.99 26.66
N THR A 295 26.90 -13.72 25.40
CA THR A 295 28.26 -13.58 24.88
C THR A 295 28.50 -12.17 24.36
N ASP A 296 29.76 -11.80 24.16
CA ASP A 296 30.11 -10.52 23.51
C ASP A 296 29.61 -10.44 22.05
N GLU A 297 29.17 -11.56 21.47
CA GLU A 297 28.65 -11.59 20.11
C GLU A 297 27.35 -10.82 19.97
N PHE A 298 26.47 -10.86 20.99
CA PHE A 298 25.22 -10.11 20.96
C PHE A 298 25.44 -8.59 20.85
N GLU A 299 26.45 -8.08 21.57
CA GLU A 299 26.87 -6.68 21.50
C GLU A 299 27.34 -6.28 20.10
N LYS A 300 28.07 -7.17 19.42
CA LYS A 300 28.51 -6.94 18.04
C LYS A 300 27.31 -6.93 17.09
N ILE A 301 26.42 -7.91 17.19
CA ILE A 301 25.25 -8.05 16.31
C ILE A 301 24.32 -6.83 16.44
N ARG A 302 23.99 -6.40 17.66
CA ARG A 302 23.08 -5.24 17.84
C ARG A 302 23.68 -3.92 17.35
N ARG A 303 25.01 -3.75 17.46
CA ARG A 303 25.71 -2.57 16.90
C ARG A 303 25.80 -2.64 15.39
N ALA A 304 26.03 -3.83 14.82
CA ALA A 304 25.97 -4.05 13.38
C ALA A 304 24.57 -3.77 12.82
N ALA A 305 23.51 -4.18 13.54
CA ALA A 305 22.13 -3.85 13.21
C ALA A 305 21.88 -2.34 13.12
N ARG A 306 22.30 -1.59 14.14
CA ARG A 306 22.24 -0.13 14.12
C ARG A 306 23.02 0.45 12.93
N ALA A 307 24.24 -0.01 12.69
CA ALA A 307 25.07 0.47 11.58
C ALA A 307 24.44 0.15 10.21
N THR A 308 23.80 -1.00 10.05
CA THR A 308 23.05 -1.36 8.84
C THR A 308 21.94 -0.34 8.57
N VAL A 309 21.15 0.03 9.58
CA VAL A 309 20.11 1.07 9.45
C VAL A 309 20.72 2.41 9.04
N GLU A 310 21.73 2.89 9.76
CA GLU A 310 22.37 4.19 9.49
C GLU A 310 22.98 4.27 8.09
N GLN A 311 23.55 3.17 7.58
CA GLN A 311 24.23 3.17 6.29
C GLN A 311 23.30 2.93 5.10
N LYS A 312 22.22 2.15 5.29
CA LYS A 312 21.37 1.67 4.18
C LYS A 312 19.96 2.25 4.19
N PHE A 313 19.41 2.57 5.35
CA PHE A 313 17.99 2.87 5.54
C PHE A 313 17.77 4.21 6.26
N SER A 314 18.70 5.16 6.11
CA SER A 314 18.49 6.54 6.57
C SER A 314 17.46 7.26 5.69
N PRO A 315 16.74 8.24 6.24
CA PRO A 315 15.72 8.97 5.50
C PRO A 315 16.33 9.83 4.38
N GLU A 316 17.50 10.44 4.61
CA GLU A 316 18.23 11.21 3.59
C GLU A 316 18.60 10.34 2.40
N LYS A 317 19.06 9.10 2.65
CA LYS A 317 19.45 8.20 1.56
C LYS A 317 18.23 7.77 0.76
N CYS A 318 17.14 7.44 1.45
CA CYS A 318 15.86 7.10 0.83
C CYS A 318 15.41 8.23 -0.11
N ILE A 319 15.28 9.46 0.39
CA ILE A 319 14.81 10.60 -0.41
C ILE A 319 15.77 10.94 -1.57
N ARG A 320 17.08 10.83 -1.39
CA ARG A 320 18.04 11.02 -2.49
C ARG A 320 17.87 10.02 -3.64
N GLU A 321 17.43 8.79 -3.37
CA GLU A 321 17.11 7.84 -4.45
C GLU A 321 15.84 8.25 -5.20
N TYR A 322 14.82 8.77 -4.51
CA TYR A 322 13.63 9.35 -5.15
C TYR A 322 13.99 10.52 -6.06
N GLU A 323 14.81 11.46 -5.58
CA GLU A 323 15.26 12.62 -6.35
C GLU A 323 15.96 12.20 -7.66
N LYS A 324 16.85 11.21 -7.60
CA LYS A 324 17.51 10.64 -8.80
C LYS A 324 16.49 10.09 -9.80
N ILE A 325 15.45 9.42 -9.32
CA ILE A 325 14.39 8.86 -10.17
C ILE A 325 13.56 9.98 -10.80
N TYR A 326 13.18 11.01 -10.04
CA TYR A 326 12.46 12.15 -10.58
C TYR A 326 13.25 12.84 -11.70
N LEU A 327 14.54 13.10 -11.47
CA LEU A 327 15.41 13.73 -12.48
C LEU A 327 15.53 12.87 -13.74
N LYS A 328 15.76 11.56 -13.59
CA LYS A 328 15.83 10.63 -14.72
C LYS A 328 14.53 10.62 -15.52
N LEU A 329 13.38 10.60 -14.84
CA LEU A 329 12.10 10.54 -15.52
C LEU A 329 11.78 11.84 -16.25
N ILE A 330 12.02 13.00 -15.62
CA ILE A 330 11.87 14.31 -16.25
C ILE A 330 12.82 14.45 -17.44
N GLN A 331 14.06 13.99 -17.33
CA GLN A 331 15.02 14.01 -18.45
C GLN A 331 14.53 13.14 -19.62
N LYS A 332 13.98 11.95 -19.32
CA LYS A 332 13.45 11.01 -20.34
C LYS A 332 12.19 11.54 -21.03
N LYS A 333 11.28 12.15 -20.28
CA LYS A 333 9.97 12.61 -20.77
C LYS A 333 9.99 14.03 -21.32
N GLY A 334 11.06 14.77 -21.02
CA GLY A 334 11.17 16.19 -21.28
C GLY A 334 10.45 16.99 -20.21
N ARG A 335 11.13 18.04 -19.71
CA ARG A 335 10.51 18.94 -18.75
C ARG A 335 9.38 19.73 -19.39
N ARG A 336 8.26 19.85 -18.68
CA ARG A 336 7.10 20.62 -19.10
C ARG A 336 7.50 22.06 -19.43
N GLN A 337 7.01 22.56 -20.57
CA GLN A 337 7.25 23.94 -21.03
C GLN A 337 5.99 24.82 -20.96
N LYS A 338 4.80 24.19 -20.90
CA LYS A 338 3.50 24.89 -20.87
C LYS A 338 2.57 24.20 -19.87
N PRO A 339 1.67 24.97 -19.24
CA PRO A 339 0.64 24.42 -18.37
C PRO A 339 -0.20 23.34 -19.06
N GLY A 340 -0.62 22.35 -18.30
CA GLY A 340 -1.64 21.38 -18.67
C GLY A 340 -3.03 22.03 -18.82
N PRO A 341 -4.06 21.24 -19.15
CA PRO A 341 -5.42 21.74 -19.28
C PRO A 341 -5.95 22.27 -17.94
N ALA A 342 -6.72 23.36 -17.98
CA ALA A 342 -7.38 23.90 -16.79
C ALA A 342 -8.62 23.09 -16.36
N LYS A 343 -9.19 22.29 -17.28
CA LYS A 343 -10.35 21.41 -17.08
C LYS A 343 -10.23 20.20 -18.02
N ALA A 344 -10.75 19.05 -17.59
CA ALA A 344 -10.86 17.85 -18.43
C ALA A 344 -12.11 17.07 -18.06
N LYS A 345 -12.71 16.30 -18.97
CA LYS A 345 -13.80 15.38 -18.58
C LYS A 345 -13.20 14.15 -17.88
N PRO A 346 -13.77 13.69 -16.76
CA PRO A 346 -13.31 12.47 -16.12
C PRO A 346 -13.60 11.25 -17.02
N THR A 347 -12.70 10.28 -17.00
CA THR A 347 -12.93 8.99 -17.67
C THR A 347 -13.74 8.05 -16.77
N PRO A 348 -14.26 6.92 -17.29
CA PRO A 348 -14.86 5.89 -16.45
C PRO A 348 -13.95 5.45 -15.30
N GLU A 349 -12.65 5.27 -15.53
CA GLU A 349 -11.69 4.86 -14.49
C GLU A 349 -11.53 5.94 -13.41
N ALA A 350 -11.45 7.21 -13.80
CA ALA A 350 -11.39 8.31 -12.84
C ALA A 350 -12.62 8.31 -11.92
N LEU A 351 -13.81 8.09 -12.51
CA LEU A 351 -15.06 8.00 -11.77
C LEU A 351 -15.15 6.72 -10.93
N THR A 352 -14.55 5.61 -11.37
CA THR A 352 -14.39 4.42 -10.54
C THR A 352 -13.52 4.69 -9.32
N GLY A 353 -12.43 5.45 -9.46
CA GLY A 353 -11.59 5.87 -8.33
C GLY A 353 -12.36 6.72 -7.32
N ASP A 354 -13.15 7.69 -7.78
CA ASP A 354 -14.04 8.47 -6.92
C ASP A 354 -15.11 7.58 -6.25
N ALA A 355 -15.73 6.66 -6.99
CA ALA A 355 -16.74 5.77 -6.45
C ALA A 355 -16.17 4.85 -5.37
N LEU A 356 -14.97 4.31 -5.57
CA LEU A 356 -14.25 3.49 -4.58
C LEU A 356 -13.97 4.27 -3.29
N PHE A 357 -13.54 5.53 -3.43
CA PHE A 357 -13.29 6.40 -2.27
C PHE A 357 -14.55 6.55 -1.40
N PHE A 358 -15.71 6.77 -2.01
CA PHE A 358 -16.98 6.87 -1.26
C PHE A 358 -17.52 5.53 -0.79
N PHE A 359 -17.29 4.46 -1.54
CA PHE A 359 -17.63 3.09 -1.16
C PHE A 359 -16.98 2.69 0.16
N ASN A 360 -15.69 3.00 0.33
CA ASN A 360 -14.97 2.73 1.58
C ASN A 360 -15.51 3.52 2.79
N LYS A 361 -16.27 4.60 2.55
CA LYS A 361 -16.91 5.43 3.57
C LYS A 361 -18.41 5.12 3.76
N GLY A 362 -18.98 4.24 2.95
CA GLY A 362 -20.42 3.94 2.95
C GLY A 362 -21.32 5.10 2.48
N ASP A 363 -20.77 6.10 1.77
CA ASP A 363 -21.52 7.27 1.29
C ASP A 363 -22.23 6.94 -0.03
N TRP A 364 -23.39 6.30 0.08
CA TRP A 364 -24.13 5.82 -1.08
C TRP A 364 -24.66 6.91 -2.00
N ASP A 365 -24.98 8.09 -1.48
CA ASP A 365 -25.54 9.17 -2.30
C ASP A 365 -24.46 9.70 -3.27
N ARG A 366 -23.21 9.79 -2.79
CA ARG A 366 -22.06 10.11 -3.67
C ARG A 366 -21.67 8.97 -4.59
N ILE A 367 -21.76 7.71 -4.13
CA ILE A 367 -21.54 6.53 -4.99
C ILE A 367 -22.52 6.55 -6.16
N GLU A 368 -23.81 6.77 -5.91
CA GLU A 368 -24.83 6.80 -6.96
C GLU A 368 -24.58 7.92 -7.96
N LYS A 369 -24.31 9.14 -7.49
CA LYS A 369 -23.97 10.28 -8.36
C LYS A 369 -22.77 9.96 -9.25
N THR A 370 -21.75 9.34 -8.69
CA THR A 370 -20.52 8.99 -9.42
C THR A 370 -20.76 7.85 -10.40
N ALA A 371 -21.51 6.82 -10.01
CA ALA A 371 -21.89 5.70 -10.88
C ALA A 371 -22.77 6.17 -12.05
N GLN A 372 -23.71 7.09 -11.82
CA GLN A 372 -24.51 7.70 -12.88
C GLN A 372 -23.64 8.46 -13.88
N ALA A 373 -22.66 9.25 -13.41
CA ALA A 373 -21.71 9.92 -14.29
C ALA A 373 -20.84 8.92 -15.08
N MET A 374 -20.41 7.83 -14.43
CA MET A 374 -19.56 6.80 -15.03
C MET A 374 -20.28 6.05 -16.14
N THR A 375 -21.50 5.58 -15.85
CA THR A 375 -22.34 4.84 -16.80
C THR A 375 -22.79 5.72 -17.97
N GLY A 376 -22.92 7.03 -17.77
CA GLY A 376 -23.19 8.01 -18.83
C GLY A 376 -21.99 8.39 -19.71
N CYS A 377 -20.78 7.87 -19.45
CA CYS A 377 -19.64 8.08 -20.34
C CYS A 377 -19.79 7.24 -21.61
N ASP A 378 -19.44 7.80 -22.77
CA ASP A 378 -19.43 7.05 -24.04
C ASP A 378 -18.31 5.99 -24.08
N MET A 379 -17.23 6.23 -23.34
CA MET A 379 -16.08 5.32 -23.27
C MET A 379 -16.38 4.09 -22.40
N PRO A 380 -15.90 2.89 -22.78
CA PRO A 380 -15.96 1.71 -21.91
C PRO A 380 -14.96 1.82 -20.75
N ILE A 381 -15.12 0.96 -19.74
CA ILE A 381 -14.11 0.77 -18.70
C ILE A 381 -13.00 -0.09 -19.31
N SER A 382 -11.83 0.51 -19.54
CA SER A 382 -10.72 -0.16 -20.21
C SER A 382 -9.82 -0.98 -19.28
N ASN A 383 -9.97 -0.76 -17.97
CA ASN A 383 -9.12 -1.35 -16.96
C ASN A 383 -9.87 -2.41 -16.15
N SER A 384 -9.39 -3.66 -16.19
CA SER A 384 -9.99 -4.81 -15.50
C SER A 384 -10.14 -4.60 -13.98
N LEU A 385 -9.18 -3.95 -13.32
CA LEU A 385 -9.29 -3.66 -11.89
C LEU A 385 -10.43 -2.67 -11.60
N CYS A 386 -10.57 -1.61 -12.41
CA CYS A 386 -11.68 -0.68 -12.31
C CYS A 386 -13.02 -1.40 -12.57
N ALA A 387 -13.07 -2.29 -13.56
CA ALA A 387 -14.25 -3.10 -13.82
C ALA A 387 -14.61 -3.99 -12.62
N GLY A 388 -13.62 -4.58 -11.95
CA GLY A 388 -13.82 -5.40 -10.75
C GLY A 388 -14.29 -4.61 -9.55
N VAL A 389 -13.79 -3.38 -9.38
CA VAL A 389 -14.29 -2.45 -8.35
C VAL A 389 -15.75 -2.10 -8.61
N MET A 390 -16.09 -1.76 -9.84
CA MET A 390 -17.47 -1.39 -10.19
C MET A 390 -18.43 -2.57 -10.07
N GLU A 391 -17.99 -3.80 -10.40
CA GLU A 391 -18.77 -5.02 -10.19
C GLU A 391 -19.11 -5.20 -8.70
N LYS A 392 -18.13 -5.07 -7.81
CA LYS A 392 -18.35 -5.14 -6.36
C LYS A 392 -19.33 -4.07 -5.86
N ILE A 393 -19.19 -2.84 -6.36
CA ILE A 393 -20.10 -1.74 -6.02
C ILE A 393 -21.52 -2.08 -6.50
N ALA A 394 -21.68 -2.62 -7.71
CA ALA A 394 -22.99 -3.01 -8.26
C ALA A 394 -23.65 -4.13 -7.45
N ALA A 395 -22.88 -5.18 -7.09
CA ALA A 395 -23.37 -6.26 -6.24
C ALA A 395 -23.86 -5.75 -4.89
N GLN A 396 -23.07 -4.88 -4.24
CA GLN A 396 -23.46 -4.30 -2.96
C GLN A 396 -24.62 -3.30 -3.08
N ALA A 397 -24.72 -2.55 -4.18
CA ALA A 397 -25.87 -1.68 -4.47
C ALA A 397 -27.16 -2.49 -4.61
N ALA A 398 -27.11 -3.66 -5.27
CA ALA A 398 -28.25 -4.55 -5.41
C ALA A 398 -28.74 -5.07 -4.04
N VAL A 399 -27.82 -5.41 -3.13
CA VAL A 399 -28.14 -5.82 -1.75
C VAL A 399 -28.77 -4.66 -0.95
N ASN A 400 -28.31 -3.43 -1.17
CA ASN A 400 -28.79 -2.24 -0.47
C ASN A 400 -30.05 -1.60 -1.07
N SER A 401 -30.86 -2.37 -1.81
CA SER A 401 -32.08 -1.89 -2.48
C SER A 401 -31.85 -0.75 -3.50
N ARG A 402 -30.62 -0.53 -3.97
CA ARG A 402 -30.23 0.48 -4.98
C ARG A 402 -30.10 -0.16 -6.36
N ARG A 403 -31.13 -0.90 -6.77
CA ARG A 403 -31.11 -1.78 -7.96
C ARG A 403 -30.91 -1.02 -9.27
N GLU A 404 -31.49 0.16 -9.42
CA GLU A 404 -31.32 0.97 -10.64
C GLU A 404 -29.85 1.31 -10.93
N VAL A 405 -29.09 1.64 -9.88
CA VAL A 405 -27.66 1.95 -9.99
C VAL A 405 -26.86 0.70 -10.31
N ALA A 406 -27.16 -0.42 -9.62
CA ALA A 406 -26.53 -1.71 -9.89
C ALA A 406 -26.69 -2.10 -11.36
N ASP A 407 -27.91 -2.03 -11.89
CA ASP A 407 -28.20 -2.42 -13.26
C ASP A 407 -27.47 -1.54 -14.28
N LYS A 408 -27.43 -0.21 -14.07
CA LYS A 408 -26.66 0.70 -14.95
C LYS A 408 -25.18 0.36 -14.95
N ILE A 409 -24.61 0.01 -13.80
CA ILE A 409 -23.21 -0.42 -13.70
C ILE A 409 -23.01 -1.74 -14.45
N TYR A 410 -23.88 -2.74 -14.25
CA TYR A 410 -23.78 -4.01 -14.97
C TYR A 410 -23.88 -3.84 -16.48
N THR A 411 -24.82 -3.02 -16.98
CA THR A 411 -24.89 -2.65 -18.39
C THR A 411 -23.56 -2.08 -18.89
N LYS A 412 -22.95 -1.16 -18.12
CA LYS A 412 -21.67 -0.55 -18.49
C LYS A 412 -20.50 -1.56 -18.49
N LEU A 413 -20.52 -2.53 -17.58
CA LEU A 413 -19.53 -3.62 -17.54
C LEU A 413 -19.66 -4.54 -18.77
N ILE A 414 -20.89 -4.81 -19.21
CA ILE A 414 -21.15 -5.59 -20.43
C ILE A 414 -20.66 -4.84 -21.68
N GLU A 415 -20.91 -3.53 -21.79
CA GLU A 415 -20.32 -2.69 -22.85
C GLU A 415 -18.79 -2.73 -22.86
N SER A 416 -18.18 -3.05 -21.72
CA SER A 416 -16.73 -3.12 -21.51
C SER A 416 -16.15 -4.52 -21.73
N ALA A 417 -16.94 -5.48 -22.24
CA ALA A 417 -16.52 -6.87 -22.51
C ALA A 417 -15.21 -7.03 -23.30
N PRO A 418 -14.84 -6.16 -24.27
CA PRO A 418 -13.55 -6.27 -24.96
C PRO A 418 -12.32 -6.17 -24.04
N TYR A 419 -12.47 -5.57 -22.86
CA TYR A 419 -11.37 -5.39 -21.89
C TYR A 419 -11.39 -6.41 -20.77
N ASP A 420 -12.57 -6.94 -20.40
CA ASP A 420 -12.70 -8.01 -19.41
C ASP A 420 -13.98 -8.83 -19.61
N GLN A 421 -13.84 -9.96 -20.32
CA GLN A 421 -14.96 -10.87 -20.63
C GLN A 421 -15.52 -11.55 -19.39
N LYS A 422 -14.66 -11.84 -18.41
CA LYS A 422 -15.06 -12.56 -17.19
C LYS A 422 -16.00 -11.69 -16.37
N ILE A 423 -15.65 -10.42 -16.19
CA ILE A 423 -16.49 -9.46 -15.46
C ILE A 423 -17.76 -9.14 -16.26
N ALA A 424 -17.67 -8.98 -17.58
CA ALA A 424 -18.85 -8.76 -18.41
C ALA A 424 -19.85 -9.92 -18.34
N LEU A 425 -19.38 -11.17 -18.34
CA LEU A 425 -20.23 -12.34 -18.18
C LEU A 425 -20.90 -12.37 -16.80
N LEU A 426 -20.15 -12.07 -15.73
CA LEU A 426 -20.69 -11.97 -14.38
C LEU A 426 -21.77 -10.87 -14.29
N ALA A 427 -21.51 -9.70 -14.88
CA ALA A 427 -22.48 -8.62 -14.94
C ALA A 427 -23.76 -9.01 -15.71
N ALA A 428 -23.62 -9.72 -16.83
CA ALA A 428 -24.76 -10.22 -17.60
C ALA A 428 -25.60 -11.22 -16.79
N GLN A 429 -24.97 -12.14 -16.06
CA GLN A 429 -25.66 -13.09 -15.19
C GLN A 429 -26.46 -12.37 -14.09
N ASN A 430 -25.87 -11.38 -13.44
CA ASN A 430 -26.56 -10.58 -12.42
C ASN A 430 -27.79 -9.83 -12.98
N LEU A 431 -27.72 -9.29 -14.20
CA LEU A 431 -28.88 -8.67 -14.86
C LEU A 431 -29.98 -9.67 -15.24
N LEU A 432 -29.60 -10.89 -15.62
CA LEU A 432 -30.59 -11.95 -15.90
C LEU A 432 -31.35 -12.32 -14.63
N GLU A 433 -30.62 -12.55 -13.54
CA GLU A 433 -31.19 -12.90 -12.23
C GLU A 433 -32.09 -11.78 -11.68
N SER A 434 -31.88 -10.53 -12.09
CA SER A 434 -32.74 -9.39 -11.75
C SER A 434 -33.98 -9.24 -12.65
N GLY A 435 -34.19 -10.14 -13.62
CA GLY A 435 -35.33 -10.10 -14.55
C GLY A 435 -35.14 -9.13 -15.72
N ARG A 436 -33.93 -8.60 -15.95
CA ARG A 436 -33.60 -7.60 -16.97
C ARG A 436 -32.88 -8.20 -18.19
N ALA A 437 -33.34 -9.37 -18.65
CA ALA A 437 -32.74 -10.10 -19.76
C ALA A 437 -32.64 -9.28 -21.06
N GLY A 438 -33.65 -8.45 -21.35
CA GLY A 438 -33.62 -7.57 -22.54
C GLY A 438 -32.56 -6.47 -22.47
N ASP A 439 -32.17 -6.03 -21.26
CA ASP A 439 -31.12 -5.02 -21.09
C ASP A 439 -29.73 -5.64 -21.20
N ALA A 440 -29.54 -6.85 -20.65
CA ALA A 440 -28.32 -7.62 -20.84
C ALA A 440 -28.08 -7.91 -22.33
N PHE A 441 -29.12 -8.33 -23.06
CA PHE A 441 -29.01 -8.61 -24.50
C PHE A 441 -28.68 -7.36 -25.31
N ARG A 442 -29.37 -6.23 -25.06
CA ARG A 442 -29.08 -4.95 -25.73
C ARG A 442 -27.65 -4.48 -25.49
N ALA A 443 -27.19 -4.52 -24.24
CA ALA A 443 -25.84 -4.11 -23.88
C ALA A 443 -24.76 -4.95 -24.59
N LEU A 444 -25.00 -6.25 -24.78
CA LEU A 444 -24.09 -7.13 -25.55
C LEU A 444 -24.06 -6.76 -27.03
N CYS A 445 -25.22 -6.46 -27.62
CA CYS A 445 -25.30 -6.01 -29.02
C CYS A 445 -24.58 -4.67 -29.22
N ASP A 446 -24.83 -3.69 -28.34
CA ASP A 446 -24.21 -2.37 -28.41
C ASP A 446 -22.69 -2.43 -28.19
N GLY A 447 -22.22 -3.33 -27.32
CA GLY A 447 -20.79 -3.62 -27.16
C GLY A 447 -20.16 -4.26 -28.40
N ALA A 448 -20.90 -5.11 -29.11
CA ALA A 448 -20.45 -5.78 -30.34
C ALA A 448 -20.28 -4.84 -31.53
N ASP A 449 -21.15 -3.83 -31.66
CA ASP A 449 -21.08 -2.86 -32.76
C ASP A 449 -19.91 -1.86 -32.58
N ARG A 450 -19.35 -1.75 -31.37
CA ARG A 450 -18.33 -0.74 -31.04
C ARG A 450 -16.88 -1.22 -31.18
N MET A 451 -16.56 -2.53 -31.23
CA MET A 451 -15.18 -3.04 -31.35
C MET A 451 -15.05 -4.48 -31.94
N PRO A 452 -13.91 -4.83 -32.57
CA PRO A 452 -13.68 -6.17 -33.15
C PRO A 452 -13.32 -7.20 -32.06
N GLY A 453 -14.31 -7.99 -31.64
CA GLY A 453 -14.19 -9.09 -30.65
C GLY A 453 -15.33 -10.10 -30.76
N ALA A 454 -15.75 -10.41 -31.99
CA ALA A 454 -16.99 -11.12 -32.28
C ALA A 454 -17.08 -12.53 -31.64
N ALA A 455 -15.95 -13.23 -31.49
CA ALA A 455 -15.91 -14.57 -30.89
C ALA A 455 -16.20 -14.56 -29.39
N GLU A 456 -15.77 -13.52 -28.70
CA GLU A 456 -15.82 -13.41 -27.24
C GLU A 456 -17.21 -12.96 -26.79
N LEU A 457 -17.79 -12.01 -27.53
CA LEU A 457 -19.19 -11.62 -27.41
C LEU A 457 -20.13 -12.74 -27.85
N ALA A 458 -19.77 -13.54 -28.85
CA ALA A 458 -20.51 -14.75 -29.20
C ALA A 458 -20.51 -15.76 -28.04
N SER A 459 -19.37 -15.96 -27.36
CA SER A 459 -19.29 -16.83 -26.20
C SER A 459 -20.19 -16.37 -25.05
N VAL A 460 -20.18 -15.07 -24.71
CA VAL A 460 -21.10 -14.53 -23.68
C VAL A 460 -22.56 -14.68 -24.11
N ARG A 461 -22.87 -14.40 -25.38
CA ARG A 461 -24.22 -14.56 -25.94
C ARG A 461 -24.70 -16.01 -25.91
N ASP A 462 -23.84 -16.97 -26.27
CA ASP A 462 -24.18 -18.39 -26.31
C ASP A 462 -24.37 -18.94 -24.88
N LEU A 463 -23.57 -18.49 -23.92
CA LEU A 463 -23.73 -18.85 -22.50
C LEU A 463 -25.03 -18.29 -21.90
N LEU A 464 -25.46 -17.10 -22.35
CA LEU A 464 -26.74 -16.52 -21.94
C LEU A 464 -27.91 -17.24 -22.58
N LYS A 465 -27.80 -17.66 -23.85
CA LYS A 465 -28.79 -18.52 -24.50
C LYS A 465 -28.96 -19.84 -23.77
N GLU A 466 -27.85 -20.48 -23.41
CA GLU A 466 -27.86 -21.72 -22.61
C GLU A 466 -28.54 -21.52 -21.25
N LYS A 467 -28.17 -20.47 -20.49
CA LYS A 467 -28.77 -20.18 -19.17
C LYS A 467 -30.24 -19.77 -19.24
N LEU A 468 -30.71 -19.21 -20.35
CA LEU A 468 -32.09 -18.76 -20.55
C LEU A 468 -32.97 -19.78 -21.28
N GLY A 469 -32.40 -20.87 -21.81
CA GLY A 469 -33.12 -21.85 -22.64
C GLY A 469 -33.58 -21.29 -23.99
N LEU A 470 -32.82 -20.35 -24.57
CA LEU A 470 -33.12 -19.66 -25.84
C LEU A 470 -32.39 -20.23 -27.05
#